data_AF-A0A166HN07-F1
#
_entry.id   AF-A0A166HN07-F1
#
_cell.length_a   1.000
_cell.length_b   1.000
_cell.length_c   1.000
_cell.angle_alpha   90.00
_cell.angle_beta   90.00
_cell.angle_gamma   90.00
#
_symmetry.space_group_name_H-M   'P 1'
#
loop_
_entity.id
_entity.type
_entity.pdbx_description
1 polymer ?
#
loop_
_entity_poly.entity_id
_entity_poly.type
_entity_poly.pdbx_seq_one_letter_code
_entity_poly.pdbx_strand_id
1 'polypeptide(L)'
;SSPDVAKGGPLFSEILKNWKDESDKKIIQSQIVSFYFKLFENLKDNQVIQRSMDIIKQDMFQKFLNGSSEKLEDFKKLIQIPVDDLQIQRKAINELIKVMNDLSPKSNLRKRKRSQ
;
A
#
# COMPACT_ATOMS: atom_id res chain seq x y z
N SER A 1 -16.32 -18.46 14.23
CA SER A 1 -14.87 -18.30 14.42
C SER A 1 -14.33 -19.49 15.17
N SER A 2 -13.27 -20.13 14.67
CA SER A 2 -12.56 -21.20 15.40
C SER A 2 -11.66 -20.55 16.46
N PRO A 3 -11.57 -21.12 17.69
CA PRO A 3 -10.67 -20.63 18.74
C PRO A 3 -9.20 -20.56 18.30
N ASP A 4 -8.83 -21.35 17.29
CA ASP A 4 -7.47 -21.41 16.75
C ASP A 4 -7.03 -20.10 16.07
N VAL A 5 -7.98 -19.33 15.53
CA VAL A 5 -7.70 -18.04 14.87
C VAL A 5 -7.25 -16.94 15.85
N ALA A 6 -7.52 -17.13 17.16
CA ALA A 6 -7.08 -16.19 18.19
C ALA A 6 -5.63 -16.46 18.67
N LYS A 7 -5.02 -17.60 18.30
CA LYS A 7 -3.63 -17.89 18.65
C LYS A 7 -2.69 -16.99 17.84
N GLY A 8 -1.74 -16.36 18.51
CA GLY A 8 -0.76 -15.46 17.89
C GLY A 8 -1.18 -13.99 17.84
N GLY A 9 -2.37 -13.64 18.36
CA GLY A 9 -2.83 -12.25 18.44
C GLY A 9 -3.34 -11.70 17.10
N PRO A 10 -3.79 -10.42 17.07
CA PRO A 10 -4.34 -9.81 15.87
C PRO A 10 -3.24 -9.43 14.87
N LEU A 11 -3.42 -9.78 13.58
CA LEU A 11 -2.45 -9.47 12.53
C LEU A 11 -2.21 -7.97 12.30
N PHE A 12 -3.28 -7.16 12.31
CA PHE A 12 -3.22 -5.76 11.89
C PHE A 12 -3.76 -4.78 12.94
N SER A 13 -4.71 -5.21 13.77
CA SER A 13 -5.45 -4.30 14.66
C SER A 13 -4.56 -3.66 15.72
N GLU A 14 -3.52 -4.35 16.17
CA GLU A 14 -2.55 -3.78 17.12
C GLU A 14 -1.60 -2.80 16.44
N ILE A 15 -1.09 -3.16 15.25
CA ILE A 15 -0.24 -2.26 14.45
C ILE A 15 -0.98 -0.96 14.14
N LEU A 16 -2.23 -1.04 13.67
CA LEU A 16 -3.03 0.15 13.33
C LEU A 16 -3.35 1.06 14.53
N LYS A 17 -3.38 0.52 15.77
CA LYS A 17 -3.60 1.33 16.98
C LYS A 17 -2.40 2.22 17.31
N ASN A 18 -1.20 1.83 16.90
CA ASN A 18 0.03 2.56 17.22
C ASN A 18 0.19 3.84 16.38
N TRP A 19 -0.51 3.96 15.24
CA TRP A 19 -0.37 5.08 14.31
C TRP A 19 -1.57 6.01 14.38
N LYS A 20 -1.36 7.19 14.99
CA LYS A 20 -2.39 8.22 15.17
C LYS A 20 -2.41 9.27 14.07
N ASP A 21 -1.24 9.58 13.49
CA ASP A 21 -1.14 10.52 12.38
C ASP A 21 -1.72 9.90 11.11
N GLU A 22 -2.52 10.67 10.36
CA GLU A 22 -3.20 10.17 9.16
C GLU A 22 -2.19 9.79 8.07
N SER A 23 -1.06 10.51 7.96
CA SER A 23 -0.03 10.19 6.96
C SER A 23 0.70 8.89 7.30
N ASP A 24 1.11 8.70 8.56
CA ASP A 24 1.72 7.45 9.03
C ASP A 24 0.74 6.28 8.88
N LYS A 25 -0.53 6.50 9.26
CA LYS A 25 -1.57 5.50 9.14
C LYS A 25 -1.81 5.10 7.69
N LYS A 26 -1.78 6.04 6.75
CA LYS A 26 -1.92 5.76 5.30
C LYS A 26 -0.78 4.90 4.76
N ILE A 27 0.45 5.08 5.26
CA ILE A 27 1.60 4.23 4.89
C ILE A 27 1.34 2.78 5.30
N ILE A 28 0.90 2.56 6.53
CA ILE A 28 0.62 1.22 7.06
C ILE A 28 -0.60 0.60 6.39
N GLN A 29 -1.67 1.38 6.19
CA GLN A 29 -2.86 0.94 5.46
C GLN A 29 -2.52 0.53 4.02
N SER A 30 -1.61 1.23 3.35
CA SER A 30 -1.14 0.87 2.01
C SER A 30 -0.62 -0.57 1.98
N GLN A 31 0.22 -0.95 2.94
CA GLN A 31 0.78 -2.30 3.04
C GLN A 31 -0.30 -3.36 3.33
N ILE A 32 -1.26 -3.04 4.22
CA ILE A 32 -2.38 -3.94 4.53
C ILE A 32 -3.27 -4.16 3.31
N VAL A 33 -3.54 -3.10 2.54
CA VAL A 33 -4.30 -3.20 1.28
C VAL A 33 -3.53 -4.07 0.28
N SER A 34 -2.22 -3.86 0.09
CA SER A 34 -1.40 -4.71 -0.78
C SER A 34 -1.47 -6.19 -0.38
N PHE A 35 -1.42 -6.47 0.93
CA PHE A 35 -1.57 -7.82 1.47
C PHE A 35 -2.92 -8.45 1.08
N TYR A 36 -4.04 -7.76 1.30
CA TYR A 36 -5.36 -8.29 0.93
C TYR A 36 -5.50 -8.49 -0.57
N PHE A 37 -4.96 -7.59 -1.40
CA PHE A 37 -4.93 -7.78 -2.85
C PHE A 37 -4.20 -9.07 -3.21
N LYS A 38 -3.02 -9.32 -2.62
CA LYS A 38 -2.27 -10.58 -2.84
C LYS A 38 -3.05 -11.81 -2.37
N LEU A 39 -3.71 -11.73 -1.21
CA LEU A 39 -4.56 -12.80 -0.71
C LEU A 39 -5.73 -13.09 -1.65
N PHE A 40 -6.37 -12.05 -2.18
CA PHE A 40 -7.47 -12.20 -3.14
C PHE A 40 -7.01 -12.82 -4.46
N GLU A 41 -5.84 -12.45 -4.97
CA GLU A 41 -5.29 -13.09 -6.17
C GLU A 41 -5.02 -14.59 -5.96
N ASN A 42 -4.61 -15.00 -4.76
CA ASN A 42 -4.41 -16.42 -4.42
C ASN A 42 -5.73 -17.21 -4.29
N LEU A 43 -6.86 -16.51 -4.11
CA LEU A 43 -8.18 -17.11 -3.90
C LEU A 43 -9.11 -16.93 -5.10
N LYS A 44 -8.62 -16.37 -6.21
CA LYS A 44 -9.42 -16.00 -7.39
C LYS A 44 -10.19 -17.16 -8.03
N ASP A 45 -9.67 -18.39 -7.90
CA ASP A 45 -10.27 -19.59 -8.50
C ASP A 45 -11.41 -20.17 -7.63
N ASN A 46 -11.61 -19.63 -6.42
CA ASN A 46 -12.69 -20.05 -5.54
C ASN A 46 -14.00 -19.33 -5.87
N GLN A 47 -14.79 -19.92 -6.77
CA GLN A 47 -16.07 -19.39 -7.25
C GLN A 47 -17.09 -19.13 -6.12
N VAL A 48 -17.01 -19.87 -5.01
CA VAL A 48 -17.97 -19.74 -3.88
C VAL A 48 -17.86 -18.38 -3.22
N ILE A 49 -16.65 -17.82 -3.13
CA ILE A 49 -16.39 -16.56 -2.42
C ILE A 49 -16.11 -15.38 -3.37
N GLN A 50 -16.04 -15.63 -4.67
CA GLN A 50 -15.65 -14.64 -5.69
C GLN A 50 -16.50 -13.36 -5.61
N ARG A 51 -17.83 -13.50 -5.56
CA ARG A 51 -18.73 -12.34 -5.48
C ARG A 51 -18.50 -11.50 -4.24
N SER A 52 -18.31 -12.13 -3.08
CA SER A 52 -18.02 -11.44 -1.83
C SER A 52 -16.67 -10.74 -1.88
N MET A 53 -15.66 -11.39 -2.46
CA MET A 53 -14.34 -10.79 -2.66
C MET A 53 -14.38 -9.57 -3.57
N ASP A 54 -15.13 -9.62 -4.67
CA ASP A 54 -15.27 -8.49 -5.59
C ASP A 54 -15.90 -7.27 -4.91
N ILE A 55 -16.95 -7.49 -4.10
CA ILE A 55 -17.59 -6.43 -3.31
C ILE A 55 -16.60 -5.82 -2.31
N ILE A 56 -15.85 -6.65 -1.58
CA ILE A 56 -14.86 -6.17 -0.61
C ILE A 56 -13.73 -5.41 -1.31
N LYS A 57 -13.25 -5.90 -2.45
CA LYS A 57 -12.21 -5.24 -3.26
C LYS A 57 -12.68 -3.88 -3.76
N GLN A 58 -13.94 -3.78 -4.19
CA GLN A 58 -14.55 -2.52 -4.62
C GLN A 58 -14.70 -1.53 -3.44
N ASP A 59 -15.18 -1.99 -2.28
CA ASP A 59 -15.31 -1.14 -1.09
C ASP A 59 -13.95 -0.63 -0.59
N MET A 60 -12.93 -1.50 -0.58
CA MET A 60 -11.56 -1.15 -0.22
C MET A 60 -10.98 -0.11 -1.19
N PHE A 61 -11.26 -0.26 -2.49
CA PHE A 61 -10.88 0.72 -3.51
C PHE A 61 -11.52 2.10 -3.26
N GLN A 62 -12.82 2.13 -2.97
CA GLN A 62 -13.52 3.38 -2.66
C GLN A 62 -12.97 4.05 -1.40
N LYS A 63 -12.72 3.29 -0.34
CA LYS A 63 -12.26 3.83 0.96
C LYS A 63 -10.79 4.23 0.98
N PHE A 64 -9.91 3.47 0.32
CA PHE A 64 -8.48 3.71 0.38
C PHE A 64 -8.00 4.69 -0.69
N LEU A 65 -8.52 4.55 -1.93
CA LEU A 65 -8.07 5.30 -3.10
C LEU A 65 -9.06 6.40 -3.52
N ASN A 66 -10.10 6.63 -2.72
CA ASN A 66 -11.18 7.60 -2.99
C ASN A 66 -11.83 7.37 -4.37
N GLY A 67 -11.90 6.11 -4.82
CA GLY A 67 -12.46 5.77 -6.13
C GLY A 67 -11.64 6.22 -7.34
N SER A 68 -10.39 6.67 -7.16
CA SER A 68 -9.52 7.11 -8.26
C SER A 68 -8.95 5.92 -9.03
N SER A 69 -9.43 5.72 -10.26
CA SER A 69 -8.98 4.64 -11.15
C SER A 69 -7.48 4.70 -11.46
N GLU A 70 -6.94 5.90 -11.67
CA GLU A 70 -5.52 6.15 -11.89
C GLU A 70 -4.68 5.65 -10.70
N LYS A 71 -5.04 6.05 -9.47
CA LYS A 71 -4.35 5.57 -8.27
C LYS A 71 -4.44 4.06 -8.11
N LEU A 72 -5.55 3.42 -8.49
CA LEU A 72 -5.69 1.97 -8.46
C LEU A 72 -4.79 1.28 -9.47
N GLU A 73 -4.71 1.83 -10.67
CA GLU A 73 -3.86 1.28 -11.72
C GLU A 73 -2.39 1.35 -11.33
N ASP A 74 -1.94 2.51 -10.84
CA ASP A 74 -0.57 2.69 -10.35
C ASP A 74 -0.28 1.82 -9.13
N PHE A 75 -1.22 1.73 -8.18
CA PHE A 75 -1.09 0.83 -7.04
C PHE A 75 -0.96 -0.63 -7.46
N LYS A 76 -1.78 -1.09 -8.42
CA LYS A 76 -1.71 -2.45 -8.98
C LYS A 76 -0.38 -2.70 -9.68
N LYS A 77 0.09 -1.75 -10.48
CA LYS A 77 1.41 -1.83 -11.15
C LYS A 77 2.51 -2.04 -10.12
N LEU A 78 2.51 -1.25 -9.03
CA LEU A 78 3.52 -1.33 -7.97
C LEU A 78 3.55 -2.69 -7.26
N ILE A 79 2.39 -3.24 -6.88
CA ILE A 79 2.34 -4.53 -6.17
C ILE A 79 2.66 -5.74 -7.06
N GLN A 80 2.59 -5.59 -8.39
CA GLN A 80 2.84 -6.64 -9.36
C GLN A 80 4.27 -6.64 -9.91
N ILE A 81 5.13 -5.72 -9.47
CA ILE A 81 6.53 -5.64 -9.91
C ILE A 81 7.26 -6.95 -9.55
N PRO A 82 7.80 -7.69 -10.53
CA PRO A 82 8.55 -8.92 -10.27
C PRO A 82 9.96 -8.57 -9.79
N VAL A 83 10.16 -8.54 -8.47
CA VAL A 83 11.43 -8.16 -7.85
C VAL A 83 12.59 -9.11 -8.17
N ASP A 84 12.28 -10.33 -8.63
CA ASP A 84 13.27 -11.34 -9.03
C ASP A 84 13.78 -11.14 -10.47
N ASP A 85 13.16 -10.26 -11.26
CA ASP A 85 13.58 -9.96 -12.62
C ASP A 85 14.80 -9.02 -12.64
N LEU A 86 15.89 -9.46 -13.28
CA LEU A 86 17.16 -8.73 -13.33
C LEU A 86 17.05 -7.35 -14.03
N GLN A 87 16.20 -7.22 -15.05
CA GLN A 87 15.98 -5.94 -15.74
C GLN A 87 15.21 -4.96 -14.85
N ILE A 88 14.21 -5.46 -14.11
CA ILE A 88 13.47 -4.68 -13.13
C ILE A 88 14.38 -4.21 -12.01
N GLN A 89 15.25 -5.07 -11.48
CA GLN A 89 16.23 -4.70 -10.47
C GLN A 89 17.16 -3.57 -10.96
N ARG A 90 17.70 -3.69 -12.19
CA ARG A 90 18.54 -2.64 -12.78
C ARG A 90 17.81 -1.31 -12.91
N LYS A 91 16.54 -1.33 -13.35
CA LYS A 91 15.69 -0.12 -13.42
C LYS A 91 15.46 0.49 -12.03
N ALA A 92 15.11 -0.34 -11.05
CA ALA A 92 14.86 0.10 -9.68
C ALA A 92 16.10 0.78 -9.07
N ILE A 93 17.30 0.23 -9.28
CA ILE A 93 18.56 0.83 -8.83
C ILE A 93 18.85 2.16 -9.54
N ASN A 94 18.61 2.23 -10.86
CA ASN A 94 18.81 3.47 -11.62
C ASN A 94 17.88 4.60 -11.15
N GLU A 95 16.68 4.28 -10.69
CA GLU A 95 15.69 5.25 -10.21
C GLU A 95 15.82 5.54 -8.70
N LEU A 96 16.57 4.73 -7.95
CA LEU A 96 16.66 4.79 -6.49
C LEU A 96 17.00 6.19 -5.96
N ILE A 97 17.98 6.87 -6.56
CA ILE A 97 18.40 8.22 -6.12
C ILE A 97 17.24 9.21 -6.23
N LYS A 98 16.45 9.12 -7.31
CA LYS A 98 15.29 9.99 -7.51
C LYS A 98 14.21 9.69 -6.46
N VAL A 99 13.92 8.42 -6.22
CA VAL A 99 12.97 7.99 -5.17
C VAL A 99 13.39 8.51 -3.80
N MET A 100 14.67 8.37 -3.44
CA MET A 100 15.20 8.87 -2.16
C MET A 100 15.05 10.39 -2.01
N ASN A 101 15.26 11.14 -3.09
CA ASN A 101 15.06 12.60 -3.08
C ASN A 101 13.59 12.98 -2.89
N ASP A 102 12.66 12.24 -3.49
CA ASP A 102 11.22 12.48 -3.35
C ASP A 102 10.67 12.02 -1.98
N LEU A 103 11.30 11.05 -1.33
CA LEU A 103 10.97 10.63 0.05
C LEU A 103 11.37 11.67 1.09
N SER A 104 12.43 12.45 0.81
CA SER A 104 12.81 13.54 1.70
C SER A 104 11.71 14.60 1.66
N PRO A 105 11.20 15.09 2.81
CA PRO A 105 10.29 16.21 2.80
C PRO A 105 11.03 17.34 2.10
N LYS A 106 10.57 17.74 0.89
CA LYS A 106 11.12 18.90 0.18
C LYS A 106 11.14 19.99 1.20
N SER A 107 12.34 20.36 1.62
CA SER A 107 12.48 21.33 2.67
C SER A 107 11.77 22.56 2.15
N ASN A 108 10.62 22.90 2.73
CA ASN A 108 10.00 24.21 2.58
C ASN A 108 10.90 25.20 3.33
N LEU A 109 12.20 25.21 3.01
CA LEU A 109 13.10 26.32 3.16
C LEU A 109 12.46 27.41 2.29
N ARG A 110 11.43 28.06 2.86
CA ARG A 110 11.18 29.48 2.65
C ARG A 110 12.55 30.10 2.79
N LYS A 111 13.23 30.33 1.66
CA LYS A 111 14.40 31.18 1.58
C LYS A 111 13.93 32.51 2.16
N ARG A 112 14.12 32.70 3.47
CA ARG A 112 13.91 33.99 4.11
C ARG A 112 14.83 34.93 3.35
N LYS A 113 14.24 35.89 2.65
CA LYS A 113 14.95 37.00 2.01
C LYS A 113 15.92 37.55 3.04
N ARG A 114 17.22 37.57 2.72
CA ARG A 114 18.22 38.29 3.52
C ARG A 114 17.75 39.74 3.57
N SER A 115 17.43 40.26 4.74
CA SER A 115 17.22 41.70 4.92
C SER A 115 18.53 42.39 4.58
N GLN A 116 18.52 43.21 3.54
CA GLN A 116 19.57 44.20 3.33
C GLN A 116 19.43 45.30 4.37
#